data_AF-F3GN58-F1
#
_entry.id   AF-F3GN58-F1
#
_cell.length_a   1.000
_cell.length_b   1.000
_cell.length_c   1.000
_cell.angle_alpha   90.00
_cell.angle_beta   90.00
_cell.angle_gamma   90.00
#
_symmetry.space_group_name_H-M   'P 1'
#
loop_
_entity.id
_entity.type
_entity.pdbx_description
1 polymer ?
#
loop_
_entity_poly.entity_id
_entity_poly.type
_entity_poly.pdbx_seq_one_letter_code
_entity_poly.pdbx_strand_id
1 'polypeptide(L)'
;PLLGHSDYGWQFVGSDIDSTAIAAATTIVKANGLSKAISVRQQGNRKQILLGLLDSSERFHASLCNPPFHASLEEAQRGSQRKWRALGKADPKR
;
A
#
# COMPACT_ATOMS: atom_id res chain seq x y z
N PRO A 1 1.70 2.78 7.28
CA PRO A 1 2.96 3.22 7.94
C PRO A 1 2.87 4.59 8.62
N LEU A 2 2.47 5.66 7.90
CA LEU A 2 2.43 7.02 8.45
C LEU A 2 1.58 7.13 9.72
N LEU A 3 0.32 6.70 9.66
CA LEU A 3 -0.60 6.77 10.80
C LEU A 3 -0.09 5.93 11.99
N GLY A 4 0.35 4.70 11.74
CA GLY A 4 0.89 3.87 12.82
C GLY A 4 2.13 4.47 13.49
N HIS A 5 2.95 5.22 12.75
CA HIS A 5 4.06 5.96 13.33
C HIS A 5 3.58 7.18 14.12
N SER A 6 2.65 7.95 13.55
CA SER A 6 2.07 9.14 14.19
C SER A 6 1.37 8.81 15.51
N ASP A 7 0.55 7.76 15.51
CA ASP A 7 -0.34 7.44 16.63
C ASP A 7 0.37 6.61 17.72
N TYR A 8 1.31 5.76 17.33
CA TYR A 8 1.92 4.76 18.23
C TYR A 8 3.44 4.73 18.22
N GLY A 9 4.11 5.59 17.45
CA GLY A 9 5.57 5.60 17.33
C GLY A 9 6.16 4.36 16.65
N TRP A 10 5.35 3.54 15.98
CA TRP A 10 5.82 2.30 15.38
C TRP A 10 6.83 2.55 14.25
N GLN A 11 7.75 1.60 14.11
CA GLN A 11 8.66 1.53 12.97
C GLN A 11 8.14 0.54 11.94
N PHE A 12 8.38 0.84 10.66
CA PHE A 12 7.84 0.06 9.56
C PHE A 12 8.90 -0.26 8.50
N VAL A 13 8.78 -1.46 7.95
CA VAL A 13 9.29 -1.79 6.63
C VAL A 13 8.08 -1.97 5.72
N GLY A 14 7.95 -1.12 4.71
CA GLY A 14 6.93 -1.22 3.67
C GLY A 14 7.50 -1.88 2.41
N SER A 15 6.69 -2.69 1.73
CA SER A 15 7.09 -3.33 0.49
C SER A 15 6.00 -3.34 -0.56
N ASP A 16 6.42 -3.23 -1.81
CA ASP A 16 5.57 -3.39 -2.99
C ASP A 16 6.39 -4.00 -4.14
N ILE A 17 5.71 -4.54 -5.13
CA ILE A 17 6.31 -5.04 -6.36
C ILE A 17 6.43 -3.96 -7.45
N ASP A 18 5.49 -3.03 -7.45
CA ASP A 18 5.42 -1.97 -8.45
C ASP A 18 6.44 -0.87 -8.12
N SER A 19 7.40 -0.67 -9.02
CA SER A 19 8.42 0.39 -8.88
C SER A 19 7.82 1.79 -8.77
N THR A 20 6.66 2.03 -9.40
CA THR A 20 5.93 3.29 -9.31
C THR A 20 5.42 3.52 -7.89
N ALA A 21 4.85 2.48 -7.26
CA ALA A 21 4.39 2.52 -5.89
C ALA A 21 5.55 2.75 -4.91
N ILE A 22 6.71 2.10 -5.15
CA ILE A 22 7.93 2.30 -4.38
C ILE A 22 8.42 3.75 -4.46
N ALA A 23 8.47 4.33 -5.66
CA ALA A 23 8.90 5.72 -5.85
C ALA A 23 7.97 6.72 -5.14
N ALA A 24 6.66 6.52 -5.25
CA ALA A 24 5.66 7.33 -4.57
C ALA A 24 5.78 7.22 -3.05
N ALA A 25 5.84 5.99 -2.50
CA ALA A 25 5.97 5.75 -1.08
C ALA A 25 7.27 6.35 -0.51
N THR A 26 8.39 6.20 -1.21
CA THR A 26 9.68 6.79 -0.82
C THR A 26 9.62 8.31 -0.77
N THR A 27 8.99 8.93 -1.78
CA THR A 27 8.80 10.39 -1.84
C THR A 27 7.95 10.88 -0.67
N ILE A 28 6.83 10.20 -0.38
CA ILE A 28 5.94 10.52 0.73
C ILE A 28 6.67 10.40 2.08
N VAL A 29 7.41 9.32 2.31
CA VAL A 29 8.19 9.12 3.56
C VAL A 29 9.22 10.24 3.73
N LYS A 30 9.95 10.59 2.66
CA LYS A 30 10.93 11.67 2.68
C LYS A 30 10.30 13.03 2.96
N ALA A 31 9.19 13.35 2.31
CA ALA A 31 8.47 14.62 2.49
C ALA A 31 7.98 14.82 3.93
N ASN A 32 7.74 13.73 4.67
CA ASN A 32 7.34 13.76 6.07
C ASN A 32 8.52 13.66 7.06
N GLY A 33 9.77 13.59 6.58
CA GLY A 33 10.94 13.47 7.45
C GLY A 33 11.06 12.11 8.18
N LEU A 34 10.38 11.07 7.70
CA LEU A 34 10.24 9.79 8.42
C LEU A 34 11.21 8.70 7.96
N SER A 35 12.24 9.04 7.19
CA SER A 35 13.18 8.06 6.62
C SER A 35 13.96 7.23 7.66
N LYS A 36 14.02 7.67 8.93
CA LYS A 36 14.60 6.90 10.04
C LYS A 36 13.65 5.86 10.64
N ALA A 37 12.34 6.07 10.51
CA ALA A 37 11.32 5.21 11.12
C ALA A 37 10.62 4.29 10.10
N ILE A 38 10.64 4.66 8.81
CA ILE A 38 9.95 3.93 7.75
C ILE A 38 10.95 3.66 6.62
N SER A 39 11.22 2.38 6.38
CA SER A 39 11.97 1.89 5.21
C SER A 39 11.00 1.40 4.14
N VAL A 40 11.35 1.58 2.87
CA VAL A 40 10.59 1.10 1.71
C VAL A 40 11.49 0.21 0.87
N ARG A 41 11.03 -1.01 0.53
CA ARG A 41 11.80 -2.02 -0.21
C ARG A 41 10.99 -2.57 -1.38
N GLN A 42 11.60 -2.71 -2.55
CA GLN A 42 10.95 -3.34 -3.69
C GLN A 42 11.12 -4.86 -3.62
N GLN A 43 10.02 -5.60 -3.78
CA GLN A 43 10.04 -7.04 -4.00
C GLN A 43 10.12 -7.32 -5.51
N GLY A 44 11.23 -7.86 -5.99
CA GLY A 44 11.44 -8.12 -7.41
C GLY A 44 10.67 -9.34 -7.95
N ASN A 45 10.25 -10.26 -7.08
CA ASN A 45 9.63 -11.51 -7.49
C ASN A 45 8.15 -11.58 -7.07
N ARG A 46 7.23 -11.58 -8.05
CA ARG A 46 5.77 -11.59 -7.79
C ARG A 46 5.27 -12.85 -7.08
N LYS A 47 6.05 -13.93 -7.06
CA LYS A 47 5.72 -15.17 -6.35
C LYS A 47 6.17 -15.15 -4.89
N GLN A 48 6.91 -14.13 -4.46
CA GLN A 48 7.43 -14.00 -3.11
C GLN A 48 6.78 -12.80 -2.43
N ILE A 49 6.33 -13.00 -1.19
CA ILE A 49 5.79 -11.91 -0.38
C ILE A 49 6.93 -11.30 0.46
N LEU A 50 7.56 -12.10 1.32
CA LEU A 50 8.63 -11.66 2.23
C LEU A 50 9.99 -12.31 1.95
N LEU A 51 10.03 -13.42 1.21
CA LEU A 51 11.27 -14.13 0.91
C LEU A 51 12.18 -13.24 0.05
N GLY A 52 13.46 -13.17 0.41
CA GLY A 52 14.45 -12.30 -0.25
C GLY A 52 14.31 -10.80 0.04
N LEU A 53 13.27 -10.39 0.79
CA LEU A 53 13.03 -8.99 1.16
C LEU A 53 13.53 -8.65 2.57
N LEU A 54 13.43 -9.63 3.48
CA LEU A 54 13.80 -9.51 4.88
C LEU A 54 15.13 -10.20 5.15
N ASP A 55 15.94 -9.60 6.02
CA ASP A 55 17.15 -10.23 6.54
C ASP A 55 16.80 -11.25 7.65
N SER A 56 17.59 -12.31 7.76
CA SER A 56 17.39 -13.39 8.73
C SER A 56 17.45 -12.94 10.21
N SER A 57 18.10 -11.81 10.49
CA SER A 57 18.18 -11.19 11.81
C SER A 57 16.99 -10.28 12.13
N GLU A 58 16.22 -9.86 11.12
CA GLU A 58 15.07 -8.98 11.35
C GLU A 58 13.95 -9.72 12.12
N ARG A 59 13.29 -8.98 13.01
CA ARG A 59 12.15 -9.47 13.79
C ARG A 59 11.04 -8.42 13.71
N PHE A 60 9.82 -8.88 13.51
CA PHE A 60 8.64 -8.03 13.37
C PHE A 60 7.58 -8.49 14.37
N HIS A 61 6.94 -7.54 15.05
CA HIS A 61 5.83 -7.85 15.96
C HIS A 61 4.56 -8.26 15.22
N ALA A 62 4.33 -7.66 14.05
CA ALA A 62 3.16 -7.91 13.23
C ALA A 62 3.48 -7.68 11.75
N SER A 63 2.67 -8.28 10.88
CA SER A 63 2.63 -8.00 9.45
C SER A 63 1.24 -7.48 9.08
N LEU A 64 1.19 -6.55 8.12
CA LEU A 64 -0.05 -6.01 7.57
C LEU A 64 0.00 -6.16 6.06
N CYS A 65 -1.12 -6.52 5.44
CA CYS A 65 -1.25 -6.62 4.00
C CYS A 65 -2.57 -5.97 3.57
N ASN A 66 -2.52 -5.18 2.50
CA ASN A 66 -3.70 -4.68 1.81
C ASN A 66 -3.77 -5.38 0.44
N PRO A 67 -4.31 -6.61 0.36
CA PRO A 67 -4.32 -7.37 -0.89
C PRO A 67 -5.23 -6.71 -1.94
N PRO A 68 -4.99 -6.93 -3.24
CA PRO A 68 -5.90 -6.45 -4.27
C PRO A 68 -7.28 -7.10 -4.09
N PHE A 69 -8.32 -6.26 -4.04
CA PHE A 69 -9.71 -6.70 -3.85
C PHE A 69 -10.41 -7.17 -5.14
N HIS A 70 -9.83 -6.88 -6.31
CA HIS A 70 -10.43 -7.18 -7.60
C HIS A 70 -9.45 -7.97 -8.47
N ALA A 71 -9.98 -8.94 -9.21
CA ALA A 71 -9.19 -9.79 -10.10
C ALA A 71 -8.78 -9.04 -11.38
N SER A 72 -9.49 -7.96 -11.73
CA SER A 72 -9.17 -7.12 -12.89
C SER A 72 -9.57 -5.66 -12.71
N LEU A 73 -8.98 -4.80 -13.54
CA LEU A 73 -9.36 -3.40 -13.65
C LEU A 73 -10.83 -3.23 -14.05
N GLU A 74 -11.32 -4.07 -14.96
CA GLU A 74 -12.71 -4.05 -15.41
C GLU A 74 -13.66 -4.35 -14.25
N GLU A 75 -13.34 -5.34 -13.42
CA GLU A 75 -14.12 -5.67 -12.23
C GLU A 75 -14.14 -4.51 -11.23
N ALA A 76 -12.98 -3.89 -10.99
CA ALA A 76 -12.85 -2.71 -10.12
C ALA A 76 -13.68 -1.52 -10.62
N GLN A 77 -13.64 -1.26 -11.93
CA GLN A 77 -14.41 -0.19 -12.58
C GLN A 77 -15.91 -0.46 -12.50
N ARG A 78 -16.34 -1.68 -12.80
CA ARG A 78 -17.75 -2.08 -12.73
C ARG A 78 -18.29 -2.01 -11.31
N GLY A 79 -17.50 -2.41 -10.31
CA GLY A 79 -17.81 -2.24 -8.89
C GLY A 79 -18.00 -0.77 -8.52
N SER A 80 -17.06 0.09 -8.95
CA SER A 80 -17.14 1.54 -8.74
C SER A 80 -18.40 2.13 -9.39
N GLN A 81 -18.68 1.84 -10.65
CA GLN A 81 -19.86 2.34 -11.36
C GLN A 81 -21.18 1.94 -10.66
N ARG A 82 -21.28 0.69 -10.18
CA ARG A 82 -22.43 0.25 -9.38
C ARG A 82 -22.60 1.07 -8.10
N LYS A 83 -21.51 1.33 -7.38
CA LYS A 83 -21.51 2.15 -6.15
C LYS A 83 -21.95 3.58 -6.43
N TRP A 84 -21.45 4.21 -7.49
CA TRP A 84 -21.85 5.56 -7.89
C TRP A 84 -23.34 5.65 -8.26
N ARG A 85 -23.89 4.63 -8.95
CA ARG A 85 -25.33 4.52 -9.21
C ARG A 85 -26.15 4.38 -7.92
N ALA A 86 -25.73 3.51 -7.01
CA ALA A 86 -26.41 3.30 -5.72
C ALA A 86 -26.42 4.56 -4.83
N LEU A 87 -25.40 5.40 -4.96
CA LEU A 87 -25.30 6.69 -4.25
C LEU A 87 -26.04 7.85 -4.97
N GLY A 88 -26.78 7.57 -6.04
CA GLY A 88 -27.54 8.57 -6.79
C GLY A 88 -26.68 9.55 -7.60
N LYS A 89 -25.38 9.30 -7.74
CA LYS A 89 -24.41 10.21 -8.39
C LYS A 89 -24.15 9.86 -9.85
N ALA A 90 -25.04 9.10 -10.48
CA ALA A 90 -24.91 8.64 -11.86
C ALA A 90 -25.49 9.61 -12.90
N ASP A 91 -26.16 10.69 -12.48
CA ASP A 91 -26.77 11.66 -13.39
C ASP A 91 -26.32 13.10 -13.03
N PRO A 92 -25.62 13.82 -13.94
CA PRO A 92 -25.30 15.24 -13.75
C PRO A 92 -26.51 16.18 -13.92
N LYS A 93 -27.71 15.67 -14.28
CA LYS A 93 -28.90 16.47 -14.60
C LYS A 93 -30.05 16.38 -13.58
N ARG A 94 -29.79 15.94 -12.35
CA ARG A 94 -30.77 16.02 -11.26
C ARG A 94 -30.31 16.95 -10.14
#